data_AF-A0A9Q1CD01-F1
#
_entry.id   AF-A0A9Q1CD01-F1
#
_cell.length_a   1.000
_cell.length_b   1.000
_cell.length_c   1.000
_cell.angle_alpha   90.00
_cell.angle_beta   90.00
_cell.angle_gamma   90.00
#
_symmetry.space_group_name_H-M   'P 1'
#
loop_
_entity.id
_entity.type
_entity.pdbx_description
1 polymer ?
#
loop_
_entity_poly.entity_id
_entity_poly.type
_entity_poly.pdbx_seq_one_letter_code
_entity_poly.pdbx_strand_id
1 'polypeptide(L)'
;MTCWKDCKSWRNMFHEYYVHGRQPSCDQWKEDYNNCILWKTEQSGPAKEALMQSEQLRLKKVNDDSPPVWKLRTAPCPDWPKNPSSGTIPHEEPS
;
A
#
# COMPACT_ATOMS: atom_id res chain seq x y z
N MET A 1 4.53 16.73 3.58
CA MET A 1 4.35 17.12 4.99
C MET A 1 2.90 17.58 5.25
N THR A 2 1.93 16.89 4.65
CA THR A 2 0.48 17.17 4.73
C THR A 2 -0.29 16.06 5.45
N CYS A 3 0.36 14.92 5.72
CA CYS A 3 -0.26 13.68 6.18
C CYS A 3 -1.05 13.82 7.49
N TRP A 4 -0.61 14.65 8.45
CA TRP A 4 -1.39 14.95 9.66
C TRP A 4 -2.72 15.67 9.38
N LYS A 5 -2.72 16.64 8.45
CA LYS A 5 -3.95 17.34 8.04
C LYS A 5 -4.86 16.40 7.25
N ASP A 6 -4.27 15.55 6.42
CA ASP A 6 -4.98 14.55 5.61
C ASP A 6 -5.66 13.50 6.50
N CYS A 7 -5.01 13.07 7.59
CA CYS A 7 -5.61 12.14 8.57
C CYS A 7 -6.91 12.69 9.18
N LYS A 8 -6.95 13.99 9.47
CA LYS A 8 -8.12 14.68 10.03
C LYS A 8 -9.18 15.05 8.99
N SER A 9 -8.94 14.79 7.72
CA SER A 9 -9.88 15.09 6.66
C SER A 9 -11.16 14.27 6.82
N TRP A 10 -12.30 14.89 6.54
CA TRP A 10 -13.61 14.22 6.56
C TRP A 10 -13.63 13.02 5.62
N ARG A 11 -12.91 13.09 4.48
CA ARG A 11 -12.79 11.98 3.54
C ARG A 11 -12.16 10.74 4.19
N ASN A 12 -11.10 10.94 4.97
CA ASN A 12 -10.42 9.86 5.68
C ASN A 12 -11.31 9.28 6.79
N MET A 13 -12.02 10.16 7.51
CA MET A 13 -12.99 9.73 8.52
C MET A 13 -14.10 8.85 7.93
N PHE A 14 -14.70 9.25 6.81
CA PHE A 14 -15.73 8.44 6.14
C PHE A 14 -15.15 7.11 5.67
N HIS A 15 -13.97 7.11 5.05
CA HIS A 15 -13.31 5.87 4.62
C HIS A 15 -13.15 4.87 5.79
N GLU A 16 -12.55 5.28 6.91
CA GLU A 16 -12.34 4.37 8.04
C GLU A 16 -13.63 3.91 8.70
N TYR A 17 -14.64 4.77 8.74
CA TYR A 17 -15.94 4.38 9.25
C TYR A 17 -16.59 3.32 8.36
N TYR A 18 -16.57 3.47 7.03
CA TYR A 18 -17.22 2.52 6.12
C TYR A 18 -16.42 1.22 5.93
N VAL A 19 -15.09 1.28 5.90
CA VAL A 19 -14.24 0.10 5.68
C VAL A 19 -14.03 -0.70 6.97
N HIS A 20 -13.82 -0.01 8.10
CA HIS A 20 -13.42 -0.64 9.35
C HIS A 20 -14.39 -0.42 10.52
N GLY A 21 -15.41 0.44 10.40
CA GLY A 21 -16.38 0.71 11.46
C GLY A 21 -15.85 1.54 12.62
N ARG A 22 -14.72 2.24 12.44
CA ARG A 22 -14.00 2.93 13.52
C ARG A 22 -13.50 4.30 13.12
N GLN A 23 -13.31 5.17 14.09
CA GLN A 23 -12.73 6.49 13.87
C GLN A 23 -11.20 6.40 13.74
N PRO A 24 -10.57 7.13 12.80
CA PRO A 24 -9.11 7.15 12.69
C PRO A 24 -8.48 7.82 13.92
N SER A 25 -7.47 7.17 14.53
CA SER A 25 -6.54 7.86 15.44
C SER A 25 -5.45 8.54 14.62
N CYS A 26 -5.29 9.85 14.80
CA CYS A 26 -4.26 10.61 14.13
C CYS A 26 -3.02 10.84 15.00
N ASP A 27 -3.01 10.38 16.24
CA ASP A 27 -2.00 10.77 17.24
C ASP A 27 -0.57 10.45 16.78
N GLN A 28 -0.37 9.27 16.17
CA GLN A 28 0.90 8.89 15.53
C GLN A 28 1.35 9.94 14.49
N TRP A 29 0.46 10.32 13.56
CA TRP A 29 0.76 11.29 12.52
C TRP A 29 1.10 12.69 13.08
N LYS A 30 0.58 13.02 14.27
CA LYS A 30 0.92 14.26 14.98
C LYS A 30 2.36 14.22 15.48
N GLU A 31 2.72 13.11 16.09
CA GLU A 31 4.04 12.89 16.66
C GLU A 31 5.11 12.88 15.56
N ASP A 32 4.84 12.16 14.46
CA ASP A 32 5.70 12.16 13.28
C ASP A 32 5.85 13.57 12.70
N TYR A 33 4.76 14.34 12.62
CA TYR A 33 4.84 15.72 12.17
C TYR A 33 5.77 16.56 13.06
N ASN A 34 5.65 16.45 14.38
CA ASN A 34 6.49 17.16 15.34
C ASN A 34 7.96 16.75 15.21
N ASN A 35 8.24 15.45 15.15
CA ASN A 35 9.59 14.92 14.94
C ASN A 35 10.19 15.40 13.62
N CYS A 36 9.36 15.56 12.58
CA CYS A 36 9.81 16.04 11.29
C CYS A 36 10.14 17.53 11.29
N ILE A 37 9.36 18.34 12.01
CA ILE A 37 9.69 19.75 12.24
C ILE A 37 10.99 19.85 13.05
N LEU A 38 11.12 19.09 14.14
CA LEU A 38 12.30 19.10 15.00
C LEU A 38 13.57 18.68 14.23
N TRP A 39 13.47 17.64 13.40
CA TRP A 39 14.57 17.24 12.51
C TRP A 39 14.94 18.36 11.53
N LYS A 40 13.96 19.07 10.97
CA LYS A 40 14.23 20.13 9.99
C LYS A 40 14.85 21.37 10.63
N THR A 41 14.45 21.73 11.85
CA THR A 41 14.93 22.94 12.53
C THR A 41 16.26 22.71 13.23
N GLU A 42 16.43 21.57 13.88
CA GLU A 42 17.55 21.31 14.79
C GLU A 42 18.47 20.18 14.33
N GLN A 43 18.14 19.48 13.23
CA GLN A 43 18.88 18.29 12.75
C GLN A 43 19.04 17.23 13.85
N SER A 44 18.03 17.11 14.71
CA SER A 44 18.02 16.24 15.88
C SER A 44 18.04 14.75 15.50
N GLY A 45 19.20 14.09 15.63
CA GLY A 45 19.39 12.65 15.41
C GLY A 45 18.23 11.77 15.92
N PRO A 46 17.83 11.91 17.20
CA PRO A 46 16.72 11.14 17.78
C PRO A 46 15.38 11.33 17.06
N ALA A 47 15.07 12.56 16.62
CA ALA A 47 13.81 12.86 15.93
C ALA A 47 13.72 12.15 14.57
N LYS A 48 14.86 12.04 13.86
CA LYS A 48 14.93 11.25 12.62
C LYS A 48 14.79 9.76 12.87
N GLU A 49 15.46 9.23 13.89
CA GLU A 49 15.34 7.80 14.21
C GLU A 49 13.90 7.42 14.55
N ALA A 50 13.22 8.22 15.38
CA ALA A 50 11.82 8.04 15.70
C ALA A 50 10.92 8.04 14.45
N LEU A 51 11.14 8.99 13.54
CA LEU A 51 10.43 9.05 12.25
C LEU A 51 10.66 7.81 11.38
N MET A 52 11.92 7.38 11.26
CA MET A 52 12.26 6.20 10.46
C MET A 52 11.60 4.95 11.03
N GLN A 53 11.60 4.78 12.34
CA GLN A 53 10.96 3.66 13.02
C GLN A 53 9.44 3.67 12.82
N SER A 54 8.80 4.83 12.97
CA SER A 54 7.36 5.00 12.72
C SER A 54 6.98 4.58 11.30
N GLU A 55 7.72 5.03 10.28
CA GLU A 55 7.45 4.67 8.90
C GLU A 55 7.70 3.18 8.61
N GLN A 56 8.75 2.59 9.20
CA GLN A 56 9.00 1.16 9.09
C GLN A 56 7.85 0.33 9.67
N LEU A 57 7.35 0.70 10.85
CA LEU A 57 6.21 0.04 11.48
C LEU A 57 4.93 0.18 10.63
N ARG A 58 4.69 1.36 10.06
CA ARG A 58 3.55 1.60 9.17
C ARG A 58 3.60 0.74 7.92
N LEU A 59 4.75 0.67 7.26
CA LEU A 59 4.93 -0.15 6.06
C LEU A 59 4.79 -1.64 6.36
N LYS A 60 5.34 -2.10 7.49
CA LYS A 60 5.18 -3.49 7.94
C LYS A 60 3.72 -3.83 8.13
N LYS A 61 2.95 -2.98 8.84
CA LYS A 61 1.51 -3.18 9.03
C LYS A 61 0.74 -3.25 7.72
N VAL A 62 1.01 -2.33 6.78
CA VAL A 62 0.37 -2.35 5.46
C VAL A 62 0.66 -3.66 4.72
N ASN A 63 1.91 -4.13 4.76
CA ASN A 63 2.30 -5.38 4.13
C ASN A 63 1.62 -6.60 4.79
N ASP A 64 1.53 -6.60 6.12
CA ASP A 64 0.91 -7.67 6.89
C ASP A 64 -0.63 -7.71 6.67
N ASP A 65 -1.27 -6.54 6.60
CA ASP A 65 -2.71 -6.40 6.36
C ASP A 65 -3.10 -6.68 4.89
N SER A 66 -2.17 -6.54 3.95
CA SER A 66 -2.40 -6.70 2.50
C SER A 66 -1.52 -7.80 1.88
N PRO A 67 -1.72 -9.08 2.25
CA PRO A 67 -0.98 -10.16 1.63
C PRO A 67 -1.29 -10.24 0.13
N PRO A 68 -0.32 -10.65 -0.70
CA PRO A 68 -0.52 -10.76 -2.14
C PRO A 68 -1.64 -11.77 -2.43
N VAL A 69 -2.71 -11.29 -3.05
CA VAL A 69 -3.85 -12.13 -3.49
C VAL A 69 -3.40 -13.15 -4.55
N TRP A 70 -2.40 -12.77 -5.36
CA TRP A 70 -1.85 -13.60 -6.43
C TRP A 70 -0.45 -14.09 -6.07
N LYS A 71 -0.23 -15.41 -6.19
CA LYS A 71 1.12 -15.98 -6.12
C LYS A 71 1.89 -15.61 -7.39
N LEU A 72 3.17 -15.28 -7.23
CA LEU A 72 4.06 -15.03 -8.36
C LEU A 72 4.15 -16.31 -9.21
N ARG A 73 3.78 -16.22 -10.49
CA ARG A 73 3.84 -17.36 -11.41
C ARG A 73 5.30 -17.65 -11.77
N THR A 74 5.73 -18.90 -11.63
CA THR A 74 7.08 -19.33 -12.02
C THR A 74 7.17 -19.61 -13.53
N ALA A 75 6.06 -19.93 -14.18
CA ALA A 75 5.97 -20.18 -15.61
C ALA A 75 4.59 -19.74 -16.16
N PRO A 76 4.50 -19.42 -17.46
CA PRO A 76 3.21 -19.22 -18.13
C PRO A 76 2.36 -20.50 -18.10
N CYS A 77 1.04 -20.36 -18.22
CA CYS A 77 0.13 -21.51 -18.28
C CYS A 77 0.48 -22.43 -19.49
N PRO A 78 0.23 -23.75 -19.41
CA PRO A 78 0.51 -24.68 -20.50
C PRO A 78 -0.13 -24.27 -21.83
N ASP A 79 -1.36 -23.74 -21.78
CA ASP A 79 -2.15 -23.33 -22.94
C ASP A 79 -1.82 -21.90 -23.43
N TRP A 80 -0.75 -21.30 -22.92
CA TRP A 80 -0.33 -19.97 -23.37
C TRP A 80 0.20 -20.07 -24.81
N PRO A 81 -0.42 -19.39 -25.79
CA PRO A 81 0.00 -19.48 -27.18
C PRO A 81 1.44 -18.97 -27.32
N LYS A 82 2.33 -19.82 -27.82
CA LYS A 82 3.77 -19.54 -27.91
C LYS A 82 4.14 -18.64 -29.10
N ASN A 83 3.16 -18.34 -29.96
CA ASN A 83 3.32 -17.56 -31.18
C ASN A 83 1.93 -17.14 -31.74
N PRO A 84 1.72 -15.87 -32.10
CA PRO A 84 0.50 -15.45 -32.81
C PRO A 84 0.47 -15.91 -34.28
N SER A 85 1.53 -16.55 -34.79
CA SER A 85 1.67 -16.97 -36.19
C SER A 85 1.42 -18.46 -36.47
N SER A 86 1.04 -19.28 -35.47
CA SER A 86 0.52 -20.63 -35.73
C SER A 86 -0.93 -20.76 -35.26
N GLY A 87 -1.78 -19.88 -35.78
CA GLY A 87 -3.22 -20.09 -35.75
C GLY A 87 -3.57 -21.29 -36.64
N THR A 88 -3.50 -22.50 -36.10
CA THR A 88 -4.34 -23.58 -36.58
C THR A 88 -5.65 -23.45 -35.81
N ILE A 89 -6.58 -22.67 -36.35
CA ILE A 89 -7.97 -22.71 -35.90
C ILE A 89 -8.48 -24.11 -36.26
N PRO A 90 -8.95 -24.93 -35.31
CA PRO A 90 -9.62 -26.17 -35.66
C PRO A 90 -10.91 -25.78 -36.41
N HIS A 91 -11.00 -26.17 -37.68
CA HIS A 91 -12.28 -26.19 -38.36
C HIS A 91 -13.10 -27.33 -37.76
N GLU A 92 -14.11 -27.01 -36.95
CA GLU A 92 -15.23 -27.94 -36.70
C GLU A 92 -15.93 -28.18 -38.05
N GLU A 93 -15.80 -29.40 -38.58
CA GLU A 93 -16.66 -29.88 -39.67
C GLU A 93 -18.08 -30.05 -39.12
N PRO A 94 -19.11 -29.40 -39.69
CA PRO A 94 -20.49 -29.69 -39.34
C PRO A 94 -20.94 -31.00 -40.01
N SER A 95 -21.69 -31.82 -39.25
CA SER A 95 -22.36 -33.05 -39.69
C SER A 95 -23.44 -32.82 -40.75
#